data_AF-A0A1A6HQK4-F1
#
_entry.id   AF-A0A1A6HQK4-F1
#
_cell.length_a   1.000
_cell.length_b   1.000
_cell.length_c   1.000
_cell.angle_alpha   90.00
_cell.angle_beta   90.00
_cell.angle_gamma   90.00
#
_symmetry.space_group_name_H-M   'P 1'
#
loop_
_entity.id
_entity.type
_entity.pdbx_description
1 polymer ?
#
loop_
_entity_poly.entity_id
_entity_poly.type
_entity_poly.pdbx_seq_one_letter_code
_entity_poly.pdbx_strand_id
1 'polypeptide(L)'
;LLYRSIDSHTEDKGPIYNYRVEISIFFIIYIIIIAFFMMNIFVGFVIVTFQEQGEQEYKNCELDKNQRQCVEYALKARPLRRYIPKNQHQYKVWYVVNSTYFEYLMFVLILLNTICLAMQHYGQSCLFKIAMNILNMLFTGLFTVEMILKLIAFKPKVGL
;
A
#
# COMPACT_ATOMS: atom_id res chain seq x y z
N LEU A 1 14.91 -35.67 -10.15
CA LEU A 1 14.97 -36.77 -9.17
C LEU A 1 13.63 -37.48 -9.07
N LEU A 2 12.55 -36.75 -8.73
CA LEU A 2 11.17 -37.26 -8.66
C LEU A 2 10.78 -38.24 -9.79
N TYR A 3 10.78 -37.81 -11.06
CA TYR A 3 10.38 -38.67 -12.18
C TYR A 3 11.25 -39.93 -12.31
N ARG A 4 12.57 -39.83 -12.11
CA ARG A 4 13.46 -41.01 -12.12
C ARG A 4 13.16 -41.97 -10.97
N SER A 5 12.73 -41.45 -9.82
CA SER A 5 12.32 -42.28 -8.68
C SER A 5 10.96 -42.94 -8.92
N ILE A 6 10.01 -42.27 -9.58
CA ILE A 6 8.72 -42.84 -9.98
C ILE A 6 8.89 -43.98 -10.99
N ASP A 7 9.82 -43.83 -11.94
CA ASP A 7 10.06 -44.83 -12.98
C ASP A 7 10.96 -45.99 -12.51
N SER A 8 11.41 -45.98 -11.25
CA SER A 8 12.34 -47.00 -10.72
C SER A 8 11.63 -48.32 -10.39
N HIS A 9 12.23 -49.45 -10.78
CA HIS A 9 11.62 -50.78 -10.61
C HIS A 9 12.50 -51.77 -9.82
N THR A 10 13.36 -52.57 -10.47
CA THR A 10 14.27 -53.54 -9.83
C THR A 10 15.72 -53.13 -10.03
N GLU A 11 16.60 -53.68 -9.20
CA GLU A 11 18.05 -53.52 -9.29
C GLU A 11 18.55 -53.92 -10.69
N ASP A 12 19.54 -53.19 -11.19
CA ASP A 12 20.23 -53.37 -12.48
C ASP A 12 19.36 -53.37 -13.76
N LYS A 13 18.15 -52.81 -13.70
CA LYS A 13 17.28 -52.68 -14.87
C LYS A 13 16.84 -51.25 -15.16
N GLY A 14 16.51 -50.99 -16.42
CA GLY A 14 16.05 -49.68 -16.90
C GLY A 14 14.71 -49.22 -16.30
N PRO A 15 14.38 -47.92 -16.44
CA PRO A 15 13.15 -47.34 -15.91
C PRO A 15 11.91 -47.84 -16.65
N ILE A 16 10.80 -48.00 -15.92
CA ILE A 16 9.48 -48.27 -16.48
C ILE A 16 8.59 -47.06 -16.17
N TYR A 17 7.99 -46.49 -17.21
CA TYR A 17 7.18 -45.27 -17.10
C TYR A 17 6.03 -45.43 -16.09
N ASN A 18 5.95 -44.52 -15.11
CA ASN A 18 4.90 -44.48 -14.09
C ASN A 18 4.73 -45.76 -13.25
N TYR A 19 5.81 -46.50 -13.00
CA TYR A 19 5.74 -47.77 -12.28
C TYR A 19 5.41 -47.63 -10.78
N ARG A 20 6.01 -46.65 -10.07
CA ARG A 20 5.80 -46.42 -8.62
C ARG A 20 5.44 -44.96 -8.35
N VAL A 21 4.22 -44.58 -8.69
CA VAL A 21 3.72 -43.21 -8.47
C VAL A 21 3.66 -42.88 -6.97
N GLU A 22 3.53 -43.87 -6.07
CA GLU A 22 3.44 -43.65 -4.63
C GLU A 22 4.70 -43.00 -4.04
N ILE A 23 5.87 -43.20 -4.68
CA ILE A 23 7.14 -42.58 -4.26
C ILE A 23 7.07 -41.05 -4.35
N SER A 24 6.18 -40.48 -5.16
CA SER A 24 5.98 -39.04 -5.24
C SER A 24 5.55 -38.40 -3.91
N ILE A 25 4.78 -39.13 -3.09
CA ILE A 25 4.31 -38.66 -1.78
C ILE A 25 5.48 -38.38 -0.85
N PHE A 26 6.51 -39.25 -0.87
CA PHE A 26 7.71 -39.06 -0.07
C PHE A 26 8.41 -37.73 -0.40
N PHE A 27 8.59 -37.42 -1.69
CA PHE A 27 9.22 -36.17 -2.11
C PHE A 27 8.40 -34.94 -1.74
N ILE A 28 7.07 -35.01 -1.86
CA ILE A 28 6.19 -33.89 -1.51
C ILE A 28 6.29 -33.59 -0.02
N ILE A 29 6.16 -34.61 0.84
CA ILE A 29 6.28 -34.46 2.29
C ILE A 29 7.67 -33.95 2.68
N TYR A 30 8.72 -34.54 2.09
CA TYR A 30 10.10 -34.11 2.33
C TYR A 30 10.32 -32.63 1.98
N ILE A 31 9.87 -32.19 0.80
CA ILE A 31 10.00 -30.78 0.37
C ILE A 31 9.24 -29.86 1.31
N ILE A 32 8.01 -30.19 1.70
CA ILE A 32 7.20 -29.36 2.61
C ILE A 32 7.91 -29.21 3.96
N ILE A 33 8.36 -30.32 4.55
CA ILE A 33 9.04 -30.32 5.86
C ILE A 33 10.32 -29.48 5.78
N ILE A 34 11.20 -29.77 4.82
CA ILE A 34 12.48 -29.06 4.70
C ILE A 34 12.26 -27.59 4.38
N ALA A 35 11.35 -27.25 3.48
CA ALA A 35 11.06 -25.85 3.16
C ALA A 35 10.52 -25.08 4.37
N PHE A 36 9.62 -25.69 5.15
CA PHE A 36 9.08 -25.08 6.36
C PHE A 36 10.18 -24.84 7.41
N PHE A 37 11.04 -25.82 7.66
CA PHE A 37 12.17 -25.66 8.58
C PHE A 37 13.18 -24.62 8.09
N MET A 38 13.55 -24.66 6.80
CA MET A 38 14.51 -23.70 6.23
C MET A 38 13.99 -22.27 6.30
N MET A 39 12.70 -22.04 6.01
CA MET A 39 12.08 -20.72 6.15
C MET A 39 12.11 -20.23 7.60
N ASN A 40 11.74 -21.09 8.57
CA ASN A 40 11.71 -20.70 9.98
C ASN A 40 13.10 -20.42 10.55
N ILE A 41 14.11 -21.23 10.20
CA ILE A 41 15.50 -20.99 10.63
C ILE A 41 16.01 -19.68 10.03
N PHE A 42 15.75 -19.44 8.74
CA PHE A 42 16.16 -18.21 8.08
C PHE A 42 15.53 -16.97 8.72
N VAL A 43 14.20 -16.99 8.92
CA VAL A 43 13.48 -15.88 9.58
C VAL A 43 13.97 -15.67 11.01
N GLY A 44 14.19 -16.75 11.77
CA GLY A 44 14.74 -16.66 13.13
C GLY A 44 16.12 -16.00 13.18
N PHE A 45 17.04 -16.42 12.31
CA PHE A 45 18.38 -15.83 12.23
C PHE A 45 18.33 -14.36 11.82
N VAL A 46 17.51 -14.01 10.83
CA VAL A 46 17.34 -12.63 10.38
C VAL A 46 16.78 -11.75 11.50
N ILE A 47 15.75 -12.21 12.22
CA ILE A 47 15.19 -11.44 13.35
C ILE A 47 16.24 -11.22 14.44
N VAL A 48 16.98 -12.26 14.84
CA VAL A 48 17.99 -12.15 15.89
C VAL A 48 19.10 -11.17 15.49
N THR A 49 19.59 -11.26 14.25
CA THR A 49 20.63 -10.35 13.76
C THR A 49 20.14 -8.90 13.67
N PHE A 50 18.90 -8.66 13.24
CA PHE A 50 18.31 -7.31 13.25
C PHE A 50 18.08 -6.76 14.67
N GLN A 51 17.65 -7.61 15.61
CA GLN A 51 17.49 -7.23 17.01
C GLN A 51 18.85 -6.84 17.62
N GLU A 52 19.88 -7.66 17.38
CA GLU A 52 21.22 -7.39 17.87
C GLU A 52 21.81 -6.09 17.28
N GLN A 53 21.68 -5.87 15.96
CA GLN A 53 22.10 -4.61 15.33
C GLN A 53 21.33 -3.40 15.88
N GLY A 54 20.02 -3.53 16.05
CA GLY A 54 19.17 -2.46 16.60
C GLY A 54 19.47 -2.13 18.06
N GLU A 55 19.97 -3.09 18.85
CA GLU A 55 20.39 -2.86 20.24
C GLU A 55 21.83 -2.37 20.35
N GLN A 56 22.73 -2.83 19.47
CA GLN A 56 24.14 -2.42 19.46
C GLN A 56 24.32 -0.92 19.21
N GLU A 57 23.51 -0.31 18.34
CA GLU A 57 23.54 1.14 18.09
C GLU A 57 23.31 1.96 19.37
N TYR A 58 22.62 1.38 20.36
CA TYR A 58 22.13 2.06 21.55
C TYR A 58 22.70 1.53 22.88
N LYS A 59 23.62 0.57 22.83
CA LYS A 59 24.24 -0.08 24.01
C LYS A 59 24.91 0.91 24.98
N ASN A 60 25.33 2.08 24.50
CA ASN A 60 25.99 3.11 25.29
C ASN A 60 25.08 4.31 25.66
N CYS A 61 23.78 4.25 25.36
CA CYS A 61 22.83 5.29 25.76
C CYS A 61 22.16 4.93 27.08
N GLU A 62 22.18 5.83 28.06
CA GLU A 62 21.51 5.64 29.36
C GLU A 62 19.97 5.72 29.29
N LEU A 63 19.43 6.22 28.17
CA LEU A 63 17.99 6.40 27.97
C LEU A 63 17.34 5.16 27.35
N ASP A 64 16.17 4.79 27.88
CA ASP A 64 15.31 3.75 27.29
C ASP A 64 14.75 4.17 25.91
N LYS A 65 14.32 3.19 25.10
CA LYS A 65 13.77 3.40 23.74
C LYS A 65 12.64 4.45 23.74
N ASN A 66 11.73 4.38 24.70
CA ASN A 66 10.60 5.32 24.80
C ASN A 66 11.05 6.74 25.14
N GLN A 67 12.01 6.87 26.05
CA GLN A 67 12.54 8.17 26.48
C GLN A 67 13.27 8.85 25.32
N ARG A 68 14.08 8.09 24.57
CA ARG A 68 14.75 8.60 23.37
C ARG A 68 13.76 9.11 22.34
N GLN A 69 12.72 8.33 22.01
CA GLN A 69 11.72 8.76 21.03
C GLN A 69 11.01 10.06 21.46
N CYS A 70 10.71 10.19 22.76
CA CYS A 70 10.12 11.40 23.32
C CYS A 70 11.07 12.61 23.21
N VAL A 71 12.33 12.45 23.62
CA VAL A 71 13.35 13.50 23.57
C VAL A 71 13.64 13.91 22.12
N GLU A 72 13.80 12.94 21.22
CA GLU A 72 14.04 13.19 19.81
C GLU A 72 12.87 13.92 19.16
N TYR A 73 11.63 13.52 19.46
CA TYR A 73 10.44 14.22 18.99
C TYR A 73 10.40 15.65 19.54
N ALA A 74 10.64 15.84 20.84
CA ALA A 74 10.63 17.16 21.47
C ALA A 74 11.69 18.09 20.87
N LEU A 75 12.89 17.58 20.59
CA LEU A 75 14.00 18.36 20.01
C LEU A 75 13.80 18.64 18.52
N LYS A 76 13.17 17.73 17.77
CA LYS A 76 12.98 17.87 16.32
C LYS A 76 11.64 18.49 15.92
N ALA A 77 10.68 18.59 16.85
CA ALA A 77 9.36 19.14 16.58
C ALA A 77 9.45 20.57 16.06
N ARG A 78 8.72 20.83 14.97
CA ARG A 78 8.55 22.18 14.41
C ARG A 78 7.06 22.52 14.45
N PRO A 79 6.69 23.79 14.71
CA PRO A 79 5.30 24.19 14.75
C PRO A 79 4.64 23.98 13.38
N LEU A 80 3.45 23.39 13.38
CA LEU A 80 2.65 23.22 12.17
C LEU A 80 2.13 24.59 11.71
N ARG A 81 2.38 24.95 10.44
CA ARG A 81 1.89 26.20 9.86
C ARG A 81 0.41 26.06 9.46
N ARG A 82 -0.52 26.50 10.31
CA ARG A 82 -1.95 26.65 9.95
C ARG A 82 -2.19 28.04 9.34
N TYR A 83 -2.68 28.12 8.11
CA TYR A 83 -3.05 29.40 7.48
C TYR A 83 -4.49 29.77 7.86
N ILE A 84 -4.69 30.99 8.38
CA ILE A 84 -6.00 31.56 8.70
C ILE A 84 -6.11 32.90 7.94
N PRO A 85 -7.08 33.05 7.02
CA PRO A 85 -7.26 34.29 6.26
C PRO A 85 -7.81 35.41 7.14
N LYS A 86 -7.36 36.66 6.90
CA LYS A 86 -7.82 37.85 7.63
C LYS A 86 -9.08 38.49 7.03
N ASN A 87 -9.31 38.32 5.73
CA ASN A 87 -10.43 38.95 5.02
C ASN A 87 -11.73 38.17 5.24
N GLN A 88 -12.84 38.85 5.51
CA GLN A 88 -14.14 38.20 5.82
C GLN A 88 -14.66 37.31 4.68
N HIS A 89 -14.59 37.76 3.42
CA HIS A 89 -15.04 36.97 2.26
C HIS A 89 -14.17 35.72 2.05
N GLN A 90 -12.85 35.87 2.16
CA GLN A 90 -11.90 34.76 2.05
C GLN A 90 -12.08 33.76 3.20
N TYR A 91 -12.37 34.25 4.42
CA TYR A 91 -12.63 33.41 5.58
C TYR A 91 -13.89 32.55 5.39
N LYS A 92 -14.97 33.08 4.81
CA LYS A 92 -16.16 32.28 4.49
C LYS A 92 -15.84 31.14 3.54
N VAL A 93 -15.09 31.39 2.47
CA VAL A 93 -14.67 30.35 1.51
C VAL A 93 -13.74 29.34 2.18
N TRP A 94 -12.75 29.81 2.94
CA TRP A 94 -11.84 28.95 3.69
C TRP A 94 -12.57 28.06 4.70
N TYR A 95 -13.57 28.60 5.39
CA TYR A 95 -14.39 27.84 6.35
C TYR A 95 -15.16 26.70 5.66
N VAL A 96 -15.75 26.96 4.49
CA VAL A 96 -16.45 25.93 3.70
C VAL A 96 -15.47 24.85 3.23
N VAL A 97 -14.35 25.25 2.63
CA VAL A 97 -13.34 24.32 2.08
C VAL A 97 -12.65 23.50 3.16
N ASN A 98 -12.46 24.05 4.37
CA ASN A 98 -11.89 23.36 5.52
C ASN A 98 -12.95 22.62 6.37
N SER A 99 -14.22 22.61 5.95
CA SER A 99 -15.26 21.89 6.68
C SER A 99 -15.17 20.39 6.41
N THR A 100 -15.46 19.58 7.42
CA THR A 100 -15.52 18.12 7.29
C THR A 100 -16.55 17.67 6.25
N TYR A 101 -17.67 18.39 6.10
CA TYR A 101 -18.68 18.12 5.07
C TYR A 101 -18.11 18.21 3.66
N PHE A 102 -17.29 19.23 3.38
CA PHE A 102 -16.64 19.38 2.08
C PHE A 102 -15.63 18.25 1.83
N GLU A 103 -14.87 17.85 2.84
CA GLU A 103 -13.96 16.70 2.74
C GLU A 103 -14.70 15.40 2.42
N TYR A 104 -15.81 15.11 3.10
CA TYR A 104 -16.63 13.92 2.81
C TYR A 104 -17.25 13.97 1.41
N LEU A 105 -17.73 15.13 0.97
CA LEU A 105 -18.26 15.31 -0.38
C LEU A 105 -17.20 14.97 -1.44
N MET A 106 -15.98 15.51 -1.29
CA MET A 106 -14.88 15.22 -2.22
C MET A 106 -14.49 13.74 -2.21
N PHE A 107 -14.46 13.12 -1.02
CA PHE A 107 -14.19 11.69 -0.90
C PHE A 107 -15.23 10.84 -1.65
N VAL A 108 -16.52 11.16 -1.51
CA VAL A 108 -17.60 10.47 -2.23
C VAL A 108 -17.47 10.67 -3.75
N LEU A 109 -17.12 11.88 -4.21
CA LEU A 109 -16.89 12.13 -5.64
C LEU A 109 -15.72 11.31 -6.20
N ILE A 110 -14.63 11.15 -5.45
CA ILE A 110 -13.50 10.30 -5.84
C ILE A 110 -13.95 8.84 -5.95
N LEU A 111 -14.71 8.33 -4.99
CA LEU A 111 -15.24 6.96 -5.04
C LEU A 111 -16.15 6.74 -6.25
N LEU A 112 -17.08 7.66 -6.50
CA LEU A 112 -17.98 7.58 -7.64
C LEU A 112 -17.21 7.64 -8.98
N ASN A 113 -16.21 8.52 -9.09
CA ASN A 113 -15.35 8.58 -10.27
C ASN A 113 -14.58 7.27 -10.49
N THR A 114 -14.01 6.70 -9.41
CA THR A 114 -13.30 5.41 -9.46
C THR A 114 -14.21 4.30 -9.96
N ILE A 115 -15.46 4.24 -9.46
CA ILE A 115 -16.46 3.26 -9.92
C ILE A 115 -16.80 3.50 -11.41
N CYS A 116 -16.98 4.75 -11.84
CA CYS A 116 -17.25 5.07 -13.24
C CYS A 116 -16.12 4.62 -14.18
N LEU A 117 -14.87 4.80 -13.76
CA LEU A 117 -13.71 4.30 -14.51
C LEU A 117 -13.66 2.76 -14.52
N ALA A 118 -13.97 2.11 -13.39
CA ALA A 118 -13.98 0.65 -13.28
C ALA A 118 -15.09 -0.03 -14.11
N MET A 119 -16.22 0.65 -14.35
CA MET A 119 -17.32 0.13 -15.18
C MET A 119 -17.03 0.16 -16.69
N GLN A 120 -15.91 0.74 -17.13
CA GLN A 120 -15.53 0.74 -18.54
C GLN A 120 -15.05 -0.65 -18.99
N HIS A 121 -15.60 -1.17 -20.08
CA HIS A 121 -15.27 -2.49 -20.64
C HIS A 121 -15.24 -2.45 -22.17
N TYR A 122 -14.62 -3.46 -22.78
CA TYR A 122 -14.58 -3.60 -24.24
C TYR A 122 -15.97 -3.96 -24.80
N GLY A 123 -16.30 -3.44 -25.99
CA GLY A 123 -17.58 -3.73 -26.66
C GLY A 123 -18.80 -2.99 -26.09
N GLN A 124 -18.60 -1.83 -25.44
CA GLN A 124 -19.69 -1.03 -24.88
C GLN A 124 -20.63 -0.45 -25.93
N SER A 125 -21.90 -0.30 -25.56
CA SER A 125 -22.90 0.37 -26.39
C SER A 125 -22.54 1.85 -26.58
N CYS A 126 -22.92 2.42 -27.73
CA CYS A 126 -22.63 3.81 -28.07
C CYS A 126 -23.18 4.79 -27.02
N LEU A 127 -24.40 4.54 -26.53
CA LEU A 127 -25.04 5.35 -25.49
C LEU A 127 -24.28 5.30 -24.16
N PHE A 128 -23.80 4.13 -23.74
CA PHE A 128 -23.03 3.99 -22.51
C PHE A 128 -21.71 4.75 -22.59
N LYS A 129 -21.01 4.67 -23.73
CA LYS A 129 -19.77 5.42 -23.96
C LYS A 129 -19.98 6.94 -23.88
N ILE A 130 -21.06 7.44 -24.46
CA ILE A 130 -21.41 8.87 -24.39
C ILE A 130 -21.70 9.28 -22.94
N ALA A 131 -22.51 8.49 -22.21
CA ALA A 131 -22.82 8.75 -20.81
C ALA A 131 -21.55 8.79 -19.93
N MET A 132 -20.65 7.82 -20.10
CA MET A 132 -19.37 7.79 -19.38
C MET A 132 -18.48 8.99 -19.69
N ASN A 133 -18.43 9.43 -20.96
CA ASN A 133 -17.69 10.65 -21.32
C ASN A 133 -18.27 11.91 -20.66
N ILE A 134 -19.60 12.04 -20.60
CA ILE A 134 -20.25 13.15 -19.91
C ILE A 134 -19.92 13.13 -18.41
N LEU A 135 -20.01 11.96 -17.77
CA LEU A 135 -19.67 11.81 -16.35
C LEU A 135 -18.20 12.16 -16.08
N ASN A 136 -17.27 11.70 -16.92
CA ASN A 136 -15.84 12.03 -16.79
C ASN A 136 -15.61 13.55 -16.91
N MET A 137 -16.26 14.22 -17.86
CA MET A 137 -16.18 15.69 -17.99
C MET A 137 -16.77 16.40 -16.76
N LEU A 138 -17.90 15.90 -16.23
CA LEU A 138 -18.55 16.44 -15.04
C LEU A 138 -17.65 16.31 -13.79
N PHE A 139 -17.07 15.14 -13.54
CA PHE A 139 -16.11 14.96 -12.44
C PHE A 139 -14.91 15.88 -12.59
N THR A 140 -14.36 16.00 -13.81
CA THR A 140 -13.25 16.94 -14.09
C THR A 140 -13.64 18.38 -13.76
N GLY A 141 -14.85 18.81 -14.13
CA GLY A 141 -15.37 20.13 -13.79
C GLY A 141 -15.50 20.34 -12.28
N LEU A 142 -16.05 19.36 -11.55
CA LEU A 142 -16.20 19.44 -10.09
C LEU A 142 -14.85 19.54 -9.36
N PHE A 143 -13.85 18.73 -9.74
CA PHE A 143 -12.50 18.82 -9.18
C PHE A 143 -11.82 20.15 -9.55
N THR A 144 -12.08 20.68 -10.76
CA THR A 144 -11.55 21.99 -11.15
C THR A 144 -12.13 23.12 -10.31
N VAL A 145 -13.46 23.10 -10.06
CA VAL A 145 -14.10 24.09 -9.17
C VAL A 145 -13.56 23.98 -7.75
N GLU A 146 -13.39 22.75 -7.24
CA GLU A 146 -12.78 22.51 -5.94
C GLU A 146 -11.35 23.09 -5.85
N MET A 147 -10.53 22.86 -6.88
CA MET A 147 -9.18 23.44 -6.97
C MET A 147 -9.22 24.97 -6.91
N ILE A 148 -10.12 25.62 -7.65
CA ILE A 148 -10.28 27.09 -7.66
C ILE A 148 -10.69 27.59 -6.28
N LEU A 149 -11.65 26.93 -5.62
CA LEU A 149 -12.08 27.28 -4.26
C LEU A 149 -10.91 27.18 -3.26
N LYS A 150 -10.10 26.12 -3.34
CA LYS A 150 -8.89 25.96 -2.53
C LYS A 150 -7.85 27.04 -2.81
N LEU A 151 -7.62 27.41 -4.07
CA LEU A 151 -6.70 28.50 -4.43
C LEU A 151 -7.14 29.84 -3.85
N ILE A 152 -8.43 30.17 -3.91
CA ILE A 152 -9.00 31.39 -3.32
C ILE A 152 -8.89 31.34 -1.79
N ALA A 153 -9.19 30.21 -1.16
CA ALA A 153 -9.14 30.03 0.28
C ALA A 153 -7.72 30.21 0.83
N PHE A 154 -6.73 29.54 0.23
CA PHE A 154 -5.37 29.47 0.76
C PHE A 154 -4.42 30.53 0.22
N LYS A 155 -4.79 31.23 -0.87
CA LYS A 155 -4.02 32.24 -1.63
C LYS A 155 -2.55 31.83 -1.82
N PRO A 156 -2.10 31.45 -3.04
CA PRO A 156 -0.72 31.01 -3.24
C PRO A 156 0.25 32.05 -2.70
N LYS A 157 1.14 31.62 -1.78
CA LYS A 157 2.25 32.44 -1.36
C LYS A 157 3.19 32.55 -2.56
N VAL A 158 3.09 33.65 -3.31
CA VAL A 158 4.12 34.02 -4.28
C VAL A 158 5.37 34.27 -3.46
N GLY A 159 6.30 33.30 -3.50
CA GLY A 159 7.58 33.42 -2.82
C GLY A 159 8.34 34.61 -3.40
N LEU A 160 8.56 35.62 -2.56
CA LEU A 160 9.61 36.62 -2.69
C LEU A 160 10.65 36.28 -1.63
#